data_AF-A0A7Y3HAA2-F1
#
_entry.id   AF-A0A7Y3HAA2-F1
#
_cell.length_a   1.000
_cell.length_b   1.000
_cell.length_c   1.000
_cell.angle_alpha   90.00
_cell.angle_beta   90.00
_cell.angle_gamma   90.00
#
_symmetry.space_group_name_H-M   'P 1'
#
loop_
_entity.id
_entity.type
_entity.pdbx_description
1 polymer ?
#
loop_
_entity_poly.entity_id
_entity_poly.type
_entity_poly.pdbx_seq_one_letter_code
_entity_poly.pdbx_strand_id
1 'polypeptide(L)'
;ALGLIAVLVRQELVFCLMAGVFVMETVSVILQVASFKLTGKRIFRMAPIHHHFELKGWPEPRVIVRFWIISVILVLAGLATLKIR
;
A
#
# COMPACT_ATOMS: atom_id res chain seq x y z
N ALA A 1 9.37 -11.58 8.21
CA ALA A 1 10.04 -12.56 7.32
C ALA A 1 10.21 -12.02 5.90
N LEU A 2 9.14 -11.61 5.20
CA LEU A 2 9.23 -11.18 3.78
C LEU A 2 10.22 -10.04 3.51
N GLY A 3 10.23 -8.99 4.33
CA GLY A 3 11.20 -7.89 4.17
C GLY A 3 12.66 -8.34 4.36
N LEU A 4 12.92 -9.28 5.27
CA LEU A 4 14.25 -9.89 5.43
C LEU A 4 14.65 -10.65 4.16
N ILE A 5 13.74 -11.46 3.60
CA ILE A 5 13.98 -12.18 2.35
C ILE A 5 14.33 -11.19 1.23
N ALA A 6 13.57 -10.10 1.11
CA ALA A 6 13.82 -9.07 0.10
C ALA A 6 15.22 -8.46 0.19
N VAL A 7 15.73 -8.20 1.40
CA VAL A 7 17.10 -7.73 1.61
C VAL A 7 18.12 -8.83 1.28
N LEU A 8 17.89 -10.07 1.72
CA LEU A 8 18.80 -11.20 1.45
C LEU A 8 18.98 -11.45 -0.05
N VAL A 9 17.90 -11.33 -0.84
CA VAL A 9 17.95 -11.50 -2.29
C VAL A 9 18.28 -10.19 -3.04
N ARG A 10 18.50 -9.08 -2.33
CA ARG A 10 18.75 -7.74 -2.90
C ARG A 10 17.67 -7.27 -3.88
N GLN A 11 16.42 -7.58 -3.54
CA GLN A 11 15.22 -7.21 -4.30
C GLN A 11 14.32 -6.28 -3.48
N GLU A 12 14.90 -5.33 -2.75
CA GLU A 12 14.18 -4.41 -1.86
C GLU A 12 13.22 -3.51 -2.64
N LEU A 13 13.69 -2.98 -3.78
CA LEU A 13 12.88 -2.08 -4.63
C LEU A 13 11.74 -2.84 -5.31
N VAL A 14 12.02 -4.04 -5.83
CA VAL A 14 10.98 -4.90 -6.43
C VAL A 14 9.97 -5.32 -5.36
N PHE A 15 10.43 -5.71 -4.16
CA PHE A 15 9.54 -6.02 -3.05
C PHE A 15 8.69 -4.81 -2.63
N CYS A 16 9.25 -3.61 -2.57
CA CYS A 16 8.51 -2.39 -2.27
C CYS A 16 7.38 -2.15 -3.28
N LEU A 17 7.66 -2.37 -4.57
CA LEU A 17 6.65 -2.28 -5.63
C LEU A 17 5.56 -3.36 -5.48
N MET A 18 5.95 -4.62 -5.30
CA MET A 18 5.02 -5.75 -5.15
C MET A 18 4.16 -5.62 -3.88
N ALA A 19 4.72 -5.06 -2.79
CA ALA A 19 4.03 -4.78 -1.55
C ALA A 19 3.31 -3.42 -1.56
N GLY A 20 3.12 -2.81 -2.73
CA GLY A 20 2.69 -1.41 -2.85
C GLY A 20 1.38 -1.08 -2.13
N VAL A 21 0.42 -2.01 -1.99
CA VAL A 21 -0.79 -1.79 -1.17
C VAL A 21 -0.43 -1.60 0.31
N PHE A 22 0.47 -2.41 0.88
CA PHE A 22 0.96 -2.23 2.25
C PHE A 22 1.74 -0.92 2.43
N VAL A 23 2.52 -0.54 1.41
CA VAL A 23 3.24 0.74 1.39
C VAL A 23 2.25 1.90 1.39
N MET A 24 1.23 1.86 0.53
CA MET A 24 0.18 2.89 0.47
C MET A 24 -0.59 3.02 1.79
N GLU A 25 -0.95 1.91 2.42
CA GLU A 25 -1.60 1.90 3.74
C GLU A 25 -0.72 2.60 4.78
N THR A 26 0.56 2.27 4.84
CA THR A 26 1.51 2.90 5.77
C THR A 26 1.71 4.38 5.48
N VAL A 27 1.90 4.75 4.20
CA VAL A 27 2.05 6.14 3.75
C VAL A 27 0.79 6.95 4.09
N SER A 28 -0.40 6.35 3.98
CA SER A 28 -1.64 7.04 4.32
C SER A 28 -1.70 7.45 5.80
N VAL A 29 -1.19 6.60 6.71
CA VAL A 29 -1.09 6.91 8.15
C VAL A 29 -0.06 7.99 8.39
N ILE A 30 1.13 7.90 7.77
CA ILE A 30 2.18 8.91 7.90
C ILE A 30 1.67 10.29 7.46
N LEU A 31 1.05 10.37 6.28
CA LEU A 31 0.51 11.61 5.75
C LEU A 31 -0.64 12.16 6.60
N GLN A 32 -1.53 11.28 7.09
CA GLN A 32 -2.62 11.68 7.98
C GLN A 32 -2.11 12.28 9.29
N VAL A 33 -1.15 11.62 9.94
CA VAL A 33 -0.55 12.09 11.21
C VAL A 33 0.25 13.37 10.97
N ALA A 34 1.05 13.44 9.90
CA ALA A 34 1.80 14.64 9.55
C ALA A 34 0.88 15.83 9.31
N SER A 35 -0.18 15.66 8.52
CA SER A 35 -1.17 16.72 8.28
C SER A 35 -1.87 17.17 9.56
N PHE A 36 -2.26 16.23 10.43
CA PHE A 36 -2.93 16.59 11.68
C PHE A 36 -1.99 17.35 12.63
N LYS A 37 -0.71 16.97 12.69
CA LYS A 37 0.30 17.68 13.50
C LYS A 37 0.66 19.06 12.95
N LEU A 38 0.74 19.21 11.62
CA LEU A 38 1.20 20.45 10.99
C LEU A 38 0.06 21.46 10.77
N THR A 39 -1.12 21.00 10.38
CA THR A 39 -2.23 21.89 9.97
C THR A 39 -3.50 21.68 10.79
N GLY A 40 -3.54 20.71 11.70
CA GLY A 40 -4.75 20.35 12.47
C GLY A 40 -5.88 19.76 11.61
N LYS A 41 -5.64 19.49 10.33
CA LYS A 41 -6.66 19.02 9.37
C LYS A 41 -6.35 17.61 8.93
N ARG A 42 -7.41 16.82 8.74
CA ARG A 42 -7.35 15.46 8.19
C ARG A 42 -7.39 15.53 6.66
N ILE A 43 -6.55 14.74 5.99
CA ILE A 43 -6.55 14.61 4.52
C ILE A 43 -7.40 13.42 4.04
N PHE A 44 -7.46 12.36 4.85
CA PHE A 44 -8.36 11.23 4.68
C PHE A 44 -9.45 11.27 5.76
N ARG A 45 -10.66 10.79 5.44
CA ARG A 45 -11.73 10.59 6.43
C ARG A 45 -11.24 9.78 7.64
N MET A 46 -10.48 8.72 7.39
CA MET A 46 -9.75 7.91 8.37
C MET A 46 -8.51 7.33 7.70
N ALA A 47 -7.46 7.07 8.48
CA ALA A 47 -6.30 6.29 8.07
C ALA A 47 -6.25 5.04 8.95
N PRO A 48 -5.86 3.86 8.43
CA PRO A 48 -5.32 3.62 7.08
C PRO A 48 -6.33 3.77 5.92
N ILE A 49 -5.86 3.76 4.68
CA ILE A 49 -6.66 4.18 3.51
C ILE A 49 -7.84 3.26 3.20
N HIS A 50 -7.85 1.98 3.60
CA HIS A 50 -9.04 1.14 3.45
C HIS A 50 -10.26 1.69 4.23
N HIS A 51 -10.09 2.16 5.47
CA HIS A 51 -11.17 2.79 6.24
C HIS A 51 -11.68 4.09 5.61
N HIS A 52 -10.83 4.80 4.86
CA HIS A 52 -11.29 5.94 4.07
C HIS A 52 -12.36 5.53 3.04
N PHE A 53 -12.23 4.36 2.44
CA PHE A 53 -13.21 3.83 1.48
C PHE A 53 -14.45 3.27 2.16
N GLU A 54 -14.32 2.63 3.32
CA GLU A 54 -15.47 2.19 4.14
C GLU A 54 -16.33 3.38 4.55
N LEU A 55 -15.72 4.47 5.05
CA LEU A 55 -16.42 5.71 5.39
C LEU A 55 -16.94 6.48 4.15
N LYS A 56 -16.52 6.11 2.94
CA LYS A 56 -17.15 6.55 1.67
C LYS A 56 -18.40 5.72 1.32
N GLY A 57 -18.75 4.73 2.13
CA GLY A 57 -19.88 3.83 1.91
C GLY A 57 -19.54 2.59 1.08
N TRP A 58 -18.26 2.23 0.92
CA TRP A 58 -17.91 0.98 0.26
C TRP A 58 -18.07 -0.19 1.25
N PRO A 59 -18.74 -1.28 0.87
CA PRO A 59 -18.73 -2.50 1.67
C PRO A 59 -17.30 -3.03 1.81
N GLU A 60 -16.95 -3.51 3.00
CA GLU A 60 -15.63 -4.09 3.29
C GLU A 60 -15.18 -5.14 2.25
N PRO A 61 -16.02 -6.11 1.82
CA PRO A 61 -15.61 -7.07 0.79
C PRO A 61 -15.25 -6.41 -0.54
N ARG A 62 -15.90 -5.29 -0.90
CA ARG A 62 -15.60 -4.53 -2.12
C ARG A 62 -14.22 -3.88 -2.04
N VAL A 63 -13.83 -3.36 -0.87
CA VAL A 63 -12.50 -2.76 -0.66
C VAL A 63 -11.43 -3.85 -0.76
N ILE A 64 -11.63 -4.97 -0.06
CA ILE A 64 -10.71 -6.12 -0.06
C ILE A 64 -10.46 -6.62 -1.48
N VAL A 65 -11.51 -6.91 -2.25
CA VAL A 65 -11.36 -7.46 -3.62
C VAL A 65 -10.65 -6.45 -4.54
N ARG A 66 -10.94 -5.15 -4.43
CA ARG A 66 -10.25 -4.13 -5.24
C ARG A 66 -8.78 -4.03 -4.87
N PHE A 67 -8.43 -4.12 -3.58
CA PHE A 67 -7.04 -4.11 -3.15
C PHE A 67 -6.30 -5.36 -3.62
N TRP A 68 -6.95 -6.53 -3.65
CA TRP A 68 -6.37 -7.73 -4.25
C TRP A 68 -6.08 -7.57 -5.73
N ILE A 69 -7.01 -7.00 -6.50
CA ILE A 69 -6.80 -6.73 -7.93
C ILE A 69 -5.57 -5.81 -8.12
N ILE A 70 -5.46 -4.73 -7.33
CA ILE A 70 -4.31 -3.82 -7.38
C ILE A 70 -3.01 -4.56 -7.00
N SER A 71 -3.02 -5.36 -5.93
CA SER A 71 -1.88 -6.15 -5.50
C SER A 71 -1.39 -7.11 -6.59
N VAL A 72 -2.31 -7.82 -7.27
CA VAL A 72 -1.95 -8.72 -8.37
C VAL A 72 -1.29 -7.94 -9.51
N ILE A 73 -1.83 -6.78 -9.89
CA ILE A 73 -1.23 -5.92 -10.93
C ILE A 73 0.18 -5.47 -10.53
N LEU A 74 0.37 -5.03 -9.29
CA LEU A 74 1.68 -4.61 -8.78
C LEU A 74 2.69 -5.76 -8.73
N VAL A 75 2.24 -6.96 -8.35
CA VAL A 75 3.05 -8.17 -8.37
C VAL A 75 3.51 -8.49 -9.80
N LEU A 76 2.61 -8.48 -10.77
CA LEU A 76 2.94 -8.72 -12.18
C LEU A 76 3.89 -7.66 -12.73
N ALA A 77 3.68 -6.38 -12.38
CA ALA A 77 4.58 -5.30 -12.74
C ALA A 77 5.98 -5.51 -12.13
N GLY A 78 6.07 -5.88 -10.85
CA GLY A 78 7.33 -6.19 -10.18
C GLY A 78 8.08 -7.35 -10.84
N LEU A 79 7.38 -8.43 -11.17
CA LEU A 79 7.96 -9.57 -11.89
C LEU A 79 8.46 -9.18 -13.29
N ALA A 80 7.72 -8.32 -14.01
CA ALA A 80 8.15 -7.82 -15.31
C ALA A 80 9.45 -6.97 -15.26
N THR A 81 9.76 -6.36 -14.11
CA THR A 81 11.02 -5.62 -13.91
C THR A 81 12.22 -6.51 -13.59
N LEU A 82 12.01 -7.77 -13.21
CA LEU A 82 13.10 -8.70 -12.96
C LEU A 82 13.82 -8.99 -14.28
N LYS A 83 15.10 -8.66 -14.35
CA LYS A 83 15.94 -9.05 -15.48
C LYS A 83 16.21 -10.55 -15.42
N ILE A 84 15.51 -11.30 -16.27
CA ILE A 84 15.79 -12.71 -16.54
C ILE A 84 16.85 -12.76 -17.65
N ARG A 85 18.07 -12.32 -17.36
CA ARG A 85 19.24 -12.50 -18.26
C ARG A 85 20.54 -12.44 -17.48
#